data_AF-A0A958XM66-F1
#
_entry.id   AF-A0A958XM66-F1
#
_cell.length_a   1.000
_cell.length_b   1.000
_cell.length_c   1.000
_cell.angle_alpha   90.00
_cell.angle_beta   90.00
_cell.angle_gamma   90.00
#
_symmetry.space_group_name_H-M   'P 1'
#
loop_
_entity.id
_entity.type
_entity.pdbx_description
1 polymer ?
#
loop_
_entity_poly.entity_id
_entity_poly.type
_entity_poly.pdbx_seq_one_letter_code
_entity_poly.pdbx_strand_id
1 'polypeptide(L)'
;MTKQTLVYFTVLLTAITVSNCKNKATENQSKSSGDAAVMLPEKTDSLMGFEGCSRAGFKMLSPQVHEFKYQDYTFRITNKEDGAESIEAVLDSTGRRFKVPDVEPTYFRGAARGHFFVDVGTAPDVREMIVYSLTRESLSQVYRTQYLLEEPPFVAESGSLWFYVPVPESEVAKEINCPDKADWLKKDLKVGYGQRYLYNMVNRGLTRKSEFICAPLQ
;
A
#
# COMPACT_ATOMS: atom_id res chain seq x y z
N MET A 1 53.78 35.02 -32.43
CA MET A 1 52.91 34.15 -31.61
C MET A 1 51.74 34.99 -31.16
N THR A 2 50.64 34.90 -31.89
CA THR A 2 49.48 35.77 -31.76
C THR A 2 48.28 35.06 -32.38
N LYS A 3 47.10 35.22 -31.76
CA LYS A 3 45.73 34.94 -32.27
C LYS A 3 45.33 33.45 -32.27
N GLN A 4 44.10 33.03 -32.01
CA GLN A 4 42.82 33.70 -31.77
C GLN A 4 41.83 32.66 -31.20
N THR A 5 41.01 33.12 -30.26
CA THR A 5 39.59 32.80 -29.97
C THR A 5 38.92 31.64 -30.74
N LEU A 6 38.22 30.75 -30.02
CA LEU A 6 36.76 30.60 -30.20
C LEU A 6 36.11 29.85 -29.03
N VAL A 7 35.14 30.51 -28.39
CA VAL A 7 34.21 29.97 -27.39
C VAL A 7 32.92 29.66 -28.14
N TYR A 8 32.44 28.42 -28.08
CA TYR A 8 31.08 28.08 -28.52
C TYR A 8 30.19 27.91 -27.29
N PHE A 9 29.35 28.93 -27.06
CA PHE A 9 28.15 28.86 -26.26
C PHE A 9 27.03 28.26 -27.12
N THR A 10 26.48 27.12 -26.73
CA THR A 10 25.25 26.59 -27.32
C THR A 10 24.14 26.66 -26.27
N VAL A 11 23.31 27.68 -26.40
CA VAL A 11 22.03 27.84 -25.70
C VAL A 11 21.01 27.01 -26.47
N LEU A 12 20.51 25.91 -25.89
CA LEU A 12 19.40 25.16 -26.45
C LEU A 12 18.09 25.64 -25.80
N LEU A 13 17.30 26.36 -26.59
CA LEU A 13 15.99 26.89 -26.23
C LEU A 13 14.97 25.75 -26.16
N THR A 14 14.31 25.62 -25.02
CA THR A 14 13.11 24.81 -24.79
C THR A 14 11.89 25.47 -25.42
N ALA A 15 11.23 24.79 -26.35
CA ALA A 15 9.90 25.17 -26.84
C ALA A 15 8.85 24.28 -26.17
N ILE A 16 8.09 24.86 -25.25
CA ILE A 16 6.93 24.29 -24.58
C ILE A 16 5.73 24.42 -25.52
N THR A 17 5.16 23.31 -25.98
CA THR A 17 3.85 23.32 -26.66
C THR A 17 2.74 23.27 -25.62
N VAL A 18 2.00 24.37 -25.49
CA VAL A 18 0.81 24.49 -24.63
C VAL A 18 -0.39 23.88 -25.35
N SER A 19 -1.02 22.92 -24.68
CA SER A 19 -2.29 22.28 -25.02
C SER A 19 -3.44 23.28 -25.12
N ASN A 20 -4.23 23.18 -26.20
CA ASN A 20 -5.53 23.82 -26.32
C ASN A 20 -6.58 22.76 -26.72
N CYS A 21 -7.05 21.98 -25.75
CA CYS A 21 -8.26 21.18 -25.91
C CYS A 21 -9.42 21.88 -25.20
N LYS A 22 -10.26 22.54 -26.00
CA LYS A 22 -11.57 23.07 -25.60
C LYS A 22 -12.50 21.92 -25.25
N ASN A 23 -12.87 21.78 -23.99
CA ASN A 23 -14.00 20.95 -23.57
C ASN A 23 -15.30 21.70 -23.90
N LYS A 24 -16.08 21.17 -24.86
CA LYS A 24 -17.48 21.49 -25.02
C LYS A 24 -18.28 20.68 -23.99
N ALA A 25 -18.94 21.37 -23.08
CA ALA A 25 -20.03 20.81 -22.30
C ALA A 25 -21.22 20.56 -23.23
N THR A 26 -21.72 19.33 -23.25
CA THR A 26 -23.01 18.98 -23.83
C THR A 26 -23.76 18.14 -22.80
N GLU A 27 -24.77 18.74 -22.19
CA GLU A 27 -25.86 18.03 -21.52
C GLU A 27 -26.59 17.16 -22.56
N ASN A 28 -26.93 15.92 -22.19
CA ASN A 28 -28.14 15.28 -22.67
C ASN A 28 -28.58 14.19 -21.68
N GLN A 29 -29.77 14.40 -21.11
CA GLN A 29 -30.57 13.36 -20.49
C GLN A 29 -31.13 12.42 -21.55
N SER A 30 -31.07 11.11 -21.31
CA SER A 30 -32.07 10.17 -21.84
C SER A 30 -32.18 8.95 -20.93
N LYS A 31 -33.39 8.73 -20.40
CA LYS A 31 -33.84 7.48 -19.77
C LYS A 31 -34.04 6.40 -20.85
N SER A 32 -33.55 5.18 -20.62
CA SER A 32 -34.32 3.91 -20.67
C SER A 32 -33.38 2.77 -20.20
N SER A 33 -33.76 2.02 -19.16
CA SER A 33 -34.39 0.69 -19.21
C SER A 33 -33.38 -0.48 -19.25
N GLY A 34 -33.28 -1.17 -18.12
CA GLY A 34 -33.02 -2.62 -18.02
C GLY A 34 -31.74 -3.15 -18.66
N ASP A 35 -30.69 -3.26 -17.86
CA ASP A 35 -29.92 -4.50 -17.78
C ASP A 35 -29.15 -4.55 -16.45
N ALA A 36 -28.99 -5.76 -15.93
CA ALA A 36 -28.53 -6.06 -14.58
C ALA A 36 -27.38 -5.16 -14.11
N ALA A 37 -27.67 -4.33 -13.11
CA ALA A 37 -26.65 -3.66 -12.33
C ALA A 37 -25.86 -4.76 -11.59
N VAL A 38 -24.78 -5.24 -12.21
CA VAL A 38 -23.69 -5.87 -11.49
C VAL A 38 -23.16 -4.78 -10.57
N MET A 39 -23.62 -4.77 -9.32
CA MET A 39 -22.97 -4.03 -8.25
C MET A 39 -21.54 -4.55 -8.17
N LEU A 40 -20.61 -3.80 -8.76
CA LEU A 40 -19.20 -3.92 -8.43
C LEU A 40 -19.08 -3.60 -6.93
N PRO A 41 -18.34 -4.40 -6.14
CA PRO A 41 -18.21 -4.12 -4.71
C PRO A 41 -17.58 -2.74 -4.51
N GLU A 42 -18.26 -1.91 -3.72
CA GLU A 42 -17.77 -0.64 -3.19
C GLU A 42 -16.49 -0.88 -2.36
N LYS A 43 -15.32 -0.85 -3.01
CA LYS A 43 -14.01 -0.68 -2.36
C LYS A 43 -13.09 0.20 -3.20
N THR A 44 -13.56 1.41 -3.49
CA THR A 44 -12.76 2.42 -4.20
C THR A 44 -11.65 3.05 -3.36
N ASP A 45 -11.54 2.74 -2.07
CA ASP A 45 -10.42 3.19 -1.22
C ASP A 45 -9.22 2.23 -1.25
N SER A 46 -9.34 1.05 -1.88
CA SER A 46 -8.29 0.02 -1.90
C SER A 46 -7.41 0.01 -3.15
N LEU A 47 -7.66 0.89 -4.13
CA LEU A 47 -6.89 0.89 -5.39
C LEU A 47 -5.40 1.19 -5.20
N MET A 48 -4.97 1.63 -4.01
CA MET A 48 -3.62 2.16 -3.81
C MET A 48 -2.97 1.73 -2.49
N GLY A 49 -3.20 0.50 -2.03
CA GLY A 49 -2.38 -0.12 -0.97
C GLY A 49 -2.20 0.72 0.29
N PHE A 50 -1.08 0.55 0.98
CA PHE A 50 -0.70 1.42 2.10
C PHE A 50 -0.37 2.83 1.62
N GLU A 51 -0.65 3.83 2.44
CA GLU A 51 -0.25 5.20 2.14
C GLU A 51 1.28 5.28 1.94
N GLY A 52 1.74 6.11 1.00
CA GLY A 52 3.16 6.20 0.62
C GLY A 52 3.65 5.12 -0.35
N CYS A 53 2.83 4.11 -0.67
CA CYS A 53 3.11 3.18 -1.77
C CYS A 53 2.98 3.85 -3.16
N SER A 54 3.68 3.29 -4.14
CA SER A 54 3.54 3.71 -5.53
C SER A 54 2.11 3.49 -6.00
N ARG A 55 1.55 4.55 -6.58
CA ARG A 55 0.19 4.59 -7.13
C ARG A 55 0.16 4.44 -8.65
N ALA A 56 1.28 4.72 -9.30
CA ALA A 56 1.42 4.55 -10.73
C ALA A 56 1.65 3.07 -11.08
N GLY A 57 1.08 2.61 -12.19
CA GLY A 57 1.35 1.28 -12.74
C GLY A 57 0.24 0.25 -12.53
N PHE A 58 -0.86 0.60 -11.88
CA PHE A 58 -2.03 -0.28 -11.79
C PHE A 58 -2.75 -0.39 -13.14
N LYS A 59 -3.09 -1.61 -13.54
CA LYS A 59 -3.84 -1.92 -14.75
C LYS A 59 -4.74 -3.12 -14.50
N MET A 60 -6.04 -2.94 -14.70
CA MET A 60 -6.99 -4.07 -14.67
C MET A 60 -6.91 -4.84 -15.99
N LEU A 61 -6.71 -6.16 -15.94
CA LEU A 61 -6.71 -7.04 -17.13
C LEU A 61 -8.06 -7.71 -17.35
N SER A 62 -8.70 -8.12 -16.25
CA SER A 62 -10.05 -8.69 -16.20
C SER A 62 -10.67 -8.39 -14.83
N PRO A 63 -11.96 -8.70 -14.58
CA PRO A 63 -12.58 -8.46 -13.28
C PRO A 63 -11.87 -9.19 -12.12
N GLN A 64 -11.19 -10.30 -12.39
CA GLN A 64 -10.49 -11.11 -11.39
C GLN A 64 -8.97 -10.91 -11.41
N VAL A 65 -8.41 -10.28 -12.44
CA VAL A 65 -6.96 -10.17 -12.62
C VAL A 65 -6.56 -8.73 -12.84
N HIS A 66 -5.64 -8.26 -12.02
CA HIS A 66 -5.01 -6.96 -12.19
C HIS A 66 -3.49 -7.08 -12.17
N GLU A 67 -2.86 -6.13 -12.86
CA GLU A 67 -1.43 -5.94 -12.91
C GLU A 67 -1.05 -4.67 -12.16
N PHE A 68 0.08 -4.71 -11.50
CA PHE A 68 0.71 -3.53 -10.92
C PHE A 68 2.18 -3.52 -11.32
N LYS A 69 2.61 -2.47 -12.03
CA LYS A 69 3.99 -2.29 -12.45
C LYS A 69 4.76 -1.43 -11.47
N TYR A 70 5.92 -1.89 -11.06
CA TYR A 70 6.82 -1.17 -10.17
C TYR A 70 8.27 -1.50 -10.49
N GLN A 71 9.02 -0.49 -10.94
CA GLN A 71 10.40 -0.64 -11.39
C GLN A 71 10.52 -1.75 -12.45
N ASP A 72 11.44 -2.71 -12.26
CA ASP A 72 11.66 -3.85 -13.15
C ASP A 72 10.66 -5.01 -12.92
N TYR A 73 9.63 -4.80 -12.09
CA TYR A 73 8.68 -5.85 -11.70
C TYR A 73 7.27 -5.57 -12.20
N THR A 74 6.63 -6.62 -12.72
CA THR A 74 5.19 -6.69 -12.93
C THR A 74 4.58 -7.64 -11.89
N PHE A 75 3.74 -7.10 -11.03
CA PHE A 75 2.92 -7.89 -10.11
C PHE A 75 1.65 -8.29 -10.82
N ARG A 76 1.35 -9.59 -10.86
CA ARG A 76 0.08 -10.14 -11.29
C ARG A 76 -0.69 -10.59 -10.06
N ILE A 77 -1.84 -9.98 -9.84
CA ILE A 77 -2.69 -10.21 -8.68
C ILE A 77 -4.01 -10.77 -9.16
N THR A 78 -4.38 -11.93 -8.64
CA THR A 78 -5.58 -12.67 -9.04
C THR A 78 -6.50 -12.82 -7.85
N ASN A 79 -7.70 -12.26 -7.93
CA ASN A 79 -8.75 -12.42 -6.93
C ASN A 79 -9.28 -13.87 -6.98
N LYS A 80 -9.28 -14.53 -5.82
CA LYS A 80 -9.82 -15.88 -5.62
C LYS A 80 -11.31 -15.80 -5.24
N GLU A 81 -12.00 -16.92 -5.35
CA GLU A 81 -13.44 -17.01 -5.03
C GLU A 81 -13.74 -16.76 -3.56
N ASP A 82 -12.80 -17.06 -2.66
CA ASP A 82 -12.89 -16.78 -1.22
C ASP A 82 -12.61 -15.31 -0.86
N GLY A 83 -12.37 -14.46 -1.86
CA GLY A 83 -12.06 -13.06 -1.71
C GLY A 83 -10.60 -12.76 -1.38
N ALA A 84 -9.74 -13.76 -1.16
CA ALA A 84 -8.30 -13.57 -1.03
C ALA A 84 -7.63 -13.32 -2.39
N GLU A 85 -6.35 -12.95 -2.40
CA GLU A 85 -5.57 -12.74 -3.62
C GLU A 85 -4.50 -13.83 -3.76
N SER A 86 -4.13 -14.14 -5.01
CA SER A 86 -2.87 -14.80 -5.35
C SER A 86 -1.95 -13.78 -5.96
N ILE A 87 -0.73 -13.65 -5.43
CA ILE A 87 0.21 -12.58 -5.78
C ILE A 87 1.46 -13.20 -6.39
N GLU A 88 1.73 -12.85 -7.65
CA GLU A 88 2.93 -13.25 -8.37
C GLU A 88 3.72 -12.00 -8.82
N ALA A 89 4.99 -11.91 -8.43
CA ALA A 89 5.92 -10.90 -8.92
C ALA A 89 6.75 -11.47 -10.08
N VAL A 90 6.78 -10.77 -11.21
CA VAL A 90 7.55 -11.15 -12.41
C VAL A 90 8.64 -10.12 -12.64
N LEU A 91 9.90 -10.56 -12.75
CA LEU A 91 11.02 -9.69 -13.13
C LEU A 91 11.05 -9.55 -14.65
N ASP A 92 10.70 -8.37 -15.16
CA ASP A 92 10.45 -8.10 -16.59
C ASP A 92 11.65 -8.46 -17.48
N SER A 93 12.88 -8.24 -17.01
CA SER A 93 14.10 -8.48 -17.78
C SER A 93 14.44 -9.95 -18.01
N THR A 94 13.89 -10.86 -17.18
CA THR A 94 14.22 -12.29 -17.23
C THR A 94 12.98 -13.19 -17.35
N GLY A 95 11.78 -12.64 -17.11
CA GLY A 95 10.55 -13.41 -16.98
C GLY A 95 10.51 -14.30 -15.72
N ARG A 96 11.48 -14.19 -14.81
CA ARG A 96 11.52 -14.95 -13.56
C ARG A 96 10.31 -14.59 -12.70
N ARG A 97 9.65 -15.61 -12.16
CA ARG A 97 8.42 -15.47 -11.36
C ARG A 97 8.70 -15.82 -9.91
N PHE A 98 8.16 -15.02 -9.01
CA PHE A 98 8.17 -15.26 -7.58
C PHE A 98 6.74 -15.22 -7.07
N LYS A 99 6.30 -16.27 -6.37
CA LYS A 99 4.95 -16.34 -5.81
C LYS A 99 5.01 -16.08 -4.32
N VAL A 100 4.09 -15.25 -3.84
CA VAL A 100 3.80 -15.16 -2.40
C VAL A 100 3.13 -16.48 -1.98
N PRO A 101 3.55 -17.11 -0.87
CA PRO A 101 2.91 -18.34 -0.39
C PRO A 101 1.43 -18.14 -0.08
N ASP A 102 0.59 -19.02 -0.63
CA ASP A 102 -0.87 -19.02 -0.45
C ASP A 102 -1.30 -19.84 0.80
N VAL A 103 -0.61 -19.66 1.94
CA VAL A 103 -0.88 -20.43 3.17
C VAL A 103 -2.08 -19.86 3.95
N GLU A 104 -2.28 -18.55 3.84
CA GLU A 104 -3.34 -17.78 4.51
C GLU A 104 -3.96 -16.80 3.51
N PRO A 105 -5.16 -16.24 3.77
CA PRO A 105 -5.71 -15.16 2.95
C PRO A 105 -4.73 -13.99 2.88
N THR A 106 -4.25 -13.67 1.67
CA THR A 106 -3.28 -12.60 1.42
C THR A 106 -3.89 -11.53 0.52
N TYR A 107 -3.43 -10.30 0.68
CA TYR A 107 -3.88 -9.15 -0.09
C TYR A 107 -2.70 -8.22 -0.38
N PHE A 108 -2.53 -7.82 -1.63
CA PHE A 108 -1.50 -6.89 -2.05
C PHE A 108 -1.80 -5.49 -1.52
N ARG A 109 -0.77 -4.84 -0.95
CA ARG A 109 -0.86 -3.48 -0.38
C ARG A 109 0.16 -2.52 -0.97
N GLY A 110 0.59 -2.79 -2.20
CA GLY A 110 1.46 -1.89 -2.96
C GLY A 110 2.95 -2.16 -2.77
N ALA A 111 3.75 -1.35 -3.45
CA ALA A 111 5.21 -1.41 -3.39
C ALA A 111 5.82 -0.03 -3.19
N ALA A 112 6.90 0.03 -2.42
CA ALA A 112 7.67 1.23 -2.15
C ALA A 112 9.12 0.90 -1.84
N ARG A 113 10.05 1.76 -2.26
CA ARG A 113 11.48 1.70 -1.94
C ARG A 113 12.10 0.29 -2.12
N GLY A 114 11.79 -0.40 -3.22
CA GLY A 114 12.32 -1.75 -3.49
C GLY A 114 11.73 -2.86 -2.60
N HIS A 115 10.58 -2.59 -1.98
CA HIS A 115 9.82 -3.55 -1.17
C HIS A 115 8.37 -3.58 -1.64
N PHE A 116 7.67 -4.66 -1.34
CA PHE A 116 6.21 -4.69 -1.43
C PHE A 116 5.59 -5.30 -0.19
N PHE A 117 4.32 -4.99 -0.01
CA PHE A 117 3.59 -5.25 1.22
C PHE A 117 2.41 -6.17 0.94
N VAL A 118 2.22 -7.13 1.83
CA VAL A 118 1.10 -8.07 1.81
C VAL A 118 0.40 -7.99 3.15
N ASP A 119 -0.90 -7.74 3.12
CA ASP A 119 -1.79 -7.87 4.27
C ASP A 119 -2.27 -9.33 4.34
N VAL A 120 -2.30 -9.88 5.55
CA VAL A 120 -2.59 -11.29 5.83
C VAL A 120 -3.69 -11.39 6.87
N GLY A 121 -4.65 -12.26 6.57
CA GLY A 121 -5.79 -12.54 7.42
C GLY A 121 -7.02 -11.70 7.09
N THR A 122 -8.14 -12.11 7.69
CA THR A 122 -9.46 -11.52 7.46
C THR A 122 -10.01 -10.80 8.69
N ALA A 123 -9.28 -10.83 9.81
CA ALA A 123 -9.69 -10.21 11.06
C ALA A 123 -9.93 -8.69 10.89
N PRO A 124 -10.98 -8.15 11.52
CA PRO A 124 -11.37 -6.76 11.35
C PRO A 124 -10.48 -5.78 12.14
N ASP A 125 -9.95 -6.21 13.29
CA ASP A 125 -9.29 -5.30 14.25
C ASP A 125 -7.76 -5.36 14.16
N VAL A 126 -7.21 -6.57 14.20
CA VAL A 126 -5.76 -6.84 14.12
C VAL A 126 -5.48 -7.66 12.88
N ARG A 127 -4.56 -7.19 12.04
CA ARG A 127 -4.10 -7.91 10.85
C ARG A 127 -2.61 -8.14 10.91
N GLU A 128 -2.13 -9.01 10.03
CA GLU A 128 -0.70 -9.19 9.84
C GLU A 128 -0.24 -8.54 8.54
N MET A 129 0.93 -7.94 8.57
CA MET A 129 1.60 -7.39 7.41
C MET A 129 2.91 -8.13 7.20
N ILE A 130 3.14 -8.56 5.97
CA ILE A 130 4.41 -9.11 5.50
C ILE A 130 5.07 -8.10 4.57
N VAL A 131 6.35 -7.85 4.80
CA VAL A 131 7.21 -7.04 3.93
C VAL A 131 8.16 -7.95 3.19
N TYR A 132 8.12 -7.87 1.86
CA TYR A 132 9.03 -8.56 0.98
C TYR A 132 10.02 -7.59 0.35
N SER A 133 11.29 -8.00 0.27
CA SER A 133 12.32 -7.29 -0.46
C SER A 133 12.38 -7.76 -1.91
N LEU A 134 12.36 -6.80 -2.83
CA LEU A 134 12.50 -7.04 -4.26
C LEU A 134 13.99 -7.00 -4.63
N THR A 135 14.62 -8.17 -4.66
CA THR A 135 15.95 -8.33 -5.22
C THR A 135 15.85 -9.04 -6.56
N ARG A 136 16.72 -8.69 -7.52
CA ARG A 136 16.71 -9.31 -8.86
C ARG A 136 16.87 -10.84 -8.81
N GLU A 137 17.49 -11.33 -7.74
CA GLU A 137 17.81 -12.75 -7.58
C GLU A 137 16.72 -13.52 -6.85
N SER A 138 16.09 -12.91 -5.85
CA SER A 138 15.17 -13.60 -4.95
C SER A 138 14.06 -12.69 -4.41
N LEU A 139 12.93 -13.33 -4.12
CA LEU A 139 11.90 -12.80 -3.23
C LEU A 139 12.22 -13.24 -1.80
N SER A 140 12.47 -12.29 -0.90
CA SER A 140 12.72 -12.61 0.52
C SER A 140 11.74 -11.87 1.42
N GLN A 141 11.09 -12.60 2.31
CA GLN A 141 10.38 -11.99 3.43
C GLN A 141 11.41 -11.38 4.37
N VAL A 142 11.34 -10.07 4.58
CA VAL A 142 12.28 -9.34 5.45
C VAL A 142 11.65 -8.93 6.78
N TYR A 143 10.32 -8.92 6.84
CA TYR A 143 9.59 -8.57 8.05
C TYR A 143 8.17 -9.15 8.03
N ARG A 144 7.65 -9.55 9.19
CA ARG A 144 6.24 -9.93 9.41
C ARG A 144 5.84 -9.43 10.80
N THR A 145 4.70 -8.77 10.91
CA THR A 145 4.23 -8.21 12.19
C THR A 145 2.72 -8.01 12.18
N GLN A 146 2.14 -7.89 13.37
CA GLN A 146 0.75 -7.49 13.53
C GLN A 146 0.61 -5.96 13.46
N TYR A 147 -0.53 -5.49 12.99
CA TYR A 147 -0.86 -4.08 12.98
C TYR A 147 -2.36 -3.85 13.20
N LEU A 148 -2.72 -2.66 13.68
CA LEU A 148 -4.11 -2.22 13.84
C LEU A 148 -4.68 -1.68 12.53
N LEU A 149 -5.87 -2.16 12.15
CA LEU A 149 -6.49 -1.76 10.88
C LEU A 149 -7.05 -0.32 10.90
N GLU A 150 -7.47 0.16 12.07
CA GLU A 150 -8.02 1.51 12.28
C GLU A 150 -7.05 2.61 11.82
N GLU A 151 -5.76 2.40 12.07
CA GLU A 151 -4.66 3.27 11.66
C GLU A 151 -3.67 2.45 10.81
N PRO A 152 -3.98 2.25 9.51
CA PRO A 152 -3.26 1.32 8.67
C PRO A 152 -1.80 1.77 8.45
N PRO A 153 -0.91 0.82 8.09
CA PRO A 153 0.48 1.13 7.84
C PRO A 153 0.63 2.17 6.73
N PHE A 154 1.65 3.01 6.86
CA PHE A 154 2.06 3.93 5.81
C PHE A 154 3.57 3.99 5.67
N VAL A 155 4.03 4.24 4.45
CA VAL A 155 5.45 4.40 4.11
C VAL A 155 5.77 5.88 4.07
N ALA A 156 6.54 6.36 5.06
CA ALA A 156 7.00 7.74 5.08
C ALA A 156 7.99 8.02 3.94
N GLU A 157 8.16 9.29 3.59
CA GLU A 157 9.13 9.72 2.57
C GLU A 157 10.55 9.25 2.88
N SER A 158 10.91 9.16 4.16
CA SER A 158 12.18 8.63 4.68
C SER A 158 12.42 7.15 4.36
N GLY A 159 11.40 6.44 3.86
CA GLY A 159 11.43 5.00 3.60
C GLY A 159 11.21 4.14 4.84
N SER A 160 10.78 4.74 5.96
CA SER A 160 10.33 4.00 7.13
C SER A 160 8.86 3.64 7.00
N LEU A 161 8.52 2.43 7.39
CA LEU A 161 7.15 1.93 7.50
C LEU A 161 6.64 2.21 8.91
N TRP A 162 5.57 2.99 9.01
CA TRP A 162 4.93 3.37 10.27
C TRP A 162 3.65 2.56 10.44
N PHE A 163 3.43 2.03 11.64
CA PHE A 163 2.25 1.23 11.96
C PHE A 163 2.04 1.18 13.48
N TYR A 164 0.85 0.83 13.91
CA TYR A 164 0.55 0.57 15.32
C TYR A 164 0.44 -0.93 15.57
N VAL A 165 1.12 -1.43 16.60
CA VAL A 165 1.03 -2.82 17.05
C VAL A 165 0.09 -2.88 18.26
N PRO A 166 -0.85 -3.85 18.33
CA PRO A 166 -1.67 -4.04 19.52
C PRO A 166 -0.81 -4.39 20.74
N VAL A 167 -1.03 -3.69 21.85
CA VAL A 167 -0.42 -3.97 23.16
C VAL A 167 -1.49 -3.96 24.26
N PRO A 168 -1.36 -4.83 25.27
CA PRO A 168 -2.31 -4.86 26.38
C PRO A 168 -2.14 -3.63 27.29
N GLU A 169 -3.20 -3.27 28.02
CA GLU A 169 -3.18 -2.16 28.99
C GLU A 169 -2.07 -2.30 30.04
N SER A 170 -1.72 -3.54 30.43
CA SER A 170 -0.64 -3.82 31.37
C SER A 170 0.76 -3.39 30.89
N GLU A 171 0.96 -3.19 29.59
CA GLU A 171 2.23 -2.71 29.03
C GLU A 171 2.32 -1.19 28.95
N VAL A 172 1.24 -0.47 29.24
CA VAL A 172 1.20 0.98 29.14
C VAL A 172 1.43 1.60 30.52
N ALA A 173 2.58 2.24 30.69
CA ALA A 173 3.00 2.80 31.98
C ALA A 173 2.12 3.98 32.47
N LYS A 174 1.40 4.65 31.57
CA LYS A 174 0.52 5.77 31.88
C LYS A 174 -0.82 5.56 31.20
N GLU A 175 -1.90 5.56 31.98
CA GLU A 175 -3.25 5.45 31.45
C GLU A 175 -3.50 6.58 30.43
N ILE A 176 -3.91 6.18 29.23
CA ILE A 176 -4.28 7.09 28.15
C ILE A 176 -5.80 7.18 28.17
N ASN A 177 -6.32 8.40 28.11
CA ASN A 177 -7.75 8.60 28.12
C ASN A 177 -8.37 8.09 26.81
N CYS A 178 -9.14 7.01 26.89
CA CYS A 178 -9.87 6.43 25.76
C CYS A 178 -11.35 6.80 25.84
N PRO A 179 -11.82 7.77 25.04
CA PRO A 179 -13.21 8.24 25.10
C PRO A 179 -14.21 7.12 24.79
N ASP A 180 -13.86 6.21 23.89
CA ASP A 180 -14.73 5.11 23.44
C ASP A 180 -14.65 3.85 24.32
N LYS A 181 -13.86 3.88 25.41
CA LYS A 181 -13.67 2.76 26.36
C LYS A 181 -15.00 2.19 26.84
N ALA A 182 -15.93 3.07 27.22
CA ALA A 182 -17.24 2.67 27.73
C ALA A 182 -18.09 1.95 26.66
N ASP A 183 -17.96 2.35 25.40
CA ASP A 183 -18.73 1.77 24.30
C ASP A 183 -18.14 0.46 23.79
N TRP A 184 -16.81 0.29 23.85
CA TRP A 184 -16.15 -0.98 23.59
C TRP A 184 -16.50 -2.05 24.62
N LEU A 185 -16.49 -1.69 25.91
CA LEU A 185 -16.86 -2.61 26.98
C LEU A 185 -18.32 -3.08 26.89
N LYS A 186 -19.24 -2.21 26.43
CA LYS A 186 -20.64 -2.61 26.16
C LYS A 186 -20.77 -3.63 25.02
N LYS A 187 -19.79 -3.68 24.12
CA LYS A 187 -19.72 -4.61 22.98
C LYS A 187 -18.89 -5.87 23.30
N ASP A 188 -18.56 -6.09 24.57
CA ASP A 188 -17.71 -7.20 25.03
C ASP A 188 -16.30 -7.19 24.40
N LEU A 189 -15.80 -5.99 24.05
CA LEU A 189 -14.44 -5.79 23.56
C LEU A 189 -13.52 -5.40 24.73
N LYS A 190 -12.26 -5.84 24.66
CA LYS A 190 -11.23 -5.42 25.61
C LYS A 190 -10.66 -4.07 25.20
N VAL A 191 -10.30 -3.28 26.20
CA VAL A 191 -9.59 -2.02 26.01
C VAL A 191 -8.12 -2.35 25.88
N GLY A 192 -7.56 -2.07 24.72
CA GLY A 192 -6.12 -2.12 24.51
C GLY A 192 -5.61 -0.82 23.96
N TYR A 193 -4.33 -0.85 23.59
CA TYR A 193 -3.68 0.27 22.96
C TYR A 193 -2.93 -0.19 21.72
N GLY A 194 -2.89 0.66 20.71
CA GLY A 194 -1.92 0.55 19.63
C GLY A 194 -0.68 1.31 20.00
N GLN A 195 0.49 0.68 20.01
CA GLN A 195 1.74 1.40 20.18
C GLN A 195 2.42 1.63 18.84
N ARG A 196 3.00 2.81 18.62
CA ARG A 196 3.64 3.16 17.36
C ARG A 196 4.99 2.48 17.19
N TYR A 197 5.17 1.86 16.03
CA TYR A 197 6.44 1.28 15.56
C TYR A 197 6.85 1.90 14.24
N LEU A 198 8.17 2.03 14.07
CA LEU A 198 8.80 2.42 12.82
C LEU A 198 9.75 1.30 12.40
N TYR A 199 9.48 0.69 11.26
CA TYR A 199 10.39 -0.25 10.64
C TYR A 199 11.14 0.44 9.50
N ASN A 200 12.45 0.60 9.65
CA ASN A 200 13.29 1.13 8.58
C ASN A 200 13.63 0.01 7.60
N MET A 201 13.08 0.09 6.38
CA MET A 201 13.22 -0.98 5.39
C MET A 201 14.65 -1.12 4.85
N VAL A 202 15.48 -0.08 4.96
CA VAL A 202 16.85 -0.07 4.43
C VAL A 202 17.80 -0.82 5.36
N ASN A 203 17.80 -0.48 6.65
CA ASN A 203 18.68 -1.11 7.63
C ASN A 203 18.00 -2.23 8.44
N ARG A 204 16.70 -2.48 8.19
CA ARG A 204 15.86 -3.48 8.87
C ARG A 204 15.75 -3.26 10.38
N GLY A 205 15.97 -2.03 10.84
CA GLY A 205 15.85 -1.64 12.24
C GLY A 205 14.40 -1.36 12.63
N LEU A 206 14.01 -1.81 13.83
CA LEU A 206 12.70 -1.55 14.41
C LEU A 206 12.84 -0.57 15.57
N THR A 207 12.08 0.53 15.54
CA THR A 207 12.01 1.51 16.62
C THR A 207 10.60 1.52 17.21
N ARG A 208 10.50 1.23 18.51
CA ARG A 208 9.29 1.39 19.30
C ARG A 208 9.21 2.84 19.81
N LYS A 209 8.08 3.50 19.66
CA LYS A 209 7.85 4.87 20.18
C LYS A 209 6.93 4.84 21.39
N SER A 210 7.05 5.85 22.25
CA SER A 210 6.13 6.08 23.37
C SER A 210 4.87 6.85 22.93
N GLU A 211 4.35 6.50 21.75
CA GLU A 211 3.14 7.05 21.15
C GLU A 211 2.11 5.93 21.08
N PHE A 212 0.91 6.23 21.53
CA PHE A 212 -0.14 5.25 21.70
C PHE A 212 -1.48 5.79 21.20
N ILE A 213 -2.30 4.89 20.68
CA ILE A 213 -3.70 5.14 20.36
C ILE A 213 -4.56 4.15 21.14
N CYS A 214 -5.80 4.52 21.40
CA CYS A 214 -6.78 3.59 21.95
C CYS A 214 -7.17 2.60 20.84
N ALA A 215 -7.33 1.33 21.20
CA ALA A 215 -7.74 0.32 20.24
C ALA A 215 -8.65 -0.73 20.90
N PRO A 216 -9.75 -1.14 20.26
CA PRO A 216 -10.50 -2.30 20.70
C PRO A 216 -9.69 -3.57 20.41
N LEU A 217 -9.56 -4.45 21.40
CA LEU A 217 -8.95 -5.77 21.24
C LEU A 217 -9.98 -6.86 21.52
N GLN A 218 -9.88 -7.98 20.81
CA GLN A 218 -10.69 -9.19 21.05
C GLN A 218 -9.94 -10.16 21.97
#